data_AF-A0A2N2Y412-F1
#
_entry.id   AF-A0A2N2Y412-F1
#
_cell.length_a   1.000
_cell.length_b   1.000
_cell.length_c   1.000
_cell.angle_alpha   90.00
_cell.angle_beta   90.00
_cell.angle_gamma   90.00
#
_symmetry.space_group_name_H-M   'P 1'
#
loop_
_entity.id
_entity.type
_entity.pdbx_description
1 polymer ?
#
loop_
_entity_poly.entity_id
_entity_poly.type
_entity_poly.pdbx_seq_one_letter_code
_entity_poly.pdbx_strand_id
1 'polypeptide(L)'
;CGQCFANENGAIRLHALALQKALGEFDNYARRFTTLLNDPRFENYPAFKEVLDLLTEGKCMGCRFQSCKLFEQCGVKECARQKMVDFCFQCKEFPCEDHGFDENLAGRWLAINKRIGTIGLQNYFDEIKDNPRY
;
A
#
# COMPACT_ATOMS: atom_id res chain seq x y z
N CYS A 1 6.39 -2.52 1.28
CA CYS A 1 5.12 -2.85 1.98
C CYS A 1 4.69 -1.79 3.00
N GLY A 2 5.61 -1.07 3.67
CA GLY A 2 5.26 -0.14 4.76
C GLY A 2 4.23 0.94 4.40
N GLN A 3 4.25 1.44 3.17
CA GLN A 3 3.33 2.48 2.70
C GLN A 3 2.05 1.94 2.00
N CYS A 4 1.73 0.65 2.14
CA CYS A 4 0.51 0.05 1.57
C CYS A 4 -0.66 0.20 2.55
N PHE A 5 -1.85 0.59 2.06
CA PHE A 5 -3.03 0.76 2.93
C PHE A 5 -3.44 -0.54 3.65
N ALA A 6 -3.16 -1.70 3.05
CA ALA A 6 -3.54 -2.99 3.62
C ALA A 6 -2.58 -3.50 4.71
N ASN A 7 -1.41 -2.87 4.89
CA ASN A 7 -0.38 -3.32 5.84
C ASN A 7 -0.83 -3.08 7.29
N GLU A 8 -0.72 -4.12 8.12
CA GLU A 8 -1.12 -4.05 9.54
C GLU A 8 -0.31 -3.03 10.35
N ASN A 9 0.96 -2.83 9.98
CA ASN A 9 1.90 -1.89 10.60
C ASN A 9 2.16 -0.68 9.70
N GLY A 10 1.33 -0.44 8.69
CA GLY A 10 1.51 0.66 7.74
C GLY A 10 1.06 2.02 8.30
N ALA A 11 1.75 3.09 7.89
CA ALA A 11 1.45 4.45 8.34
C ALA A 11 -0.02 4.86 8.06
N ILE A 12 -0.55 4.47 6.90
CA ILE A 12 -1.94 4.75 6.52
C ILE A 12 -2.93 4.20 7.55
N ARG A 13 -2.77 2.94 7.95
CA ARG A 13 -3.65 2.31 8.95
C ARG A 13 -3.53 2.99 10.31
N LEU A 14 -2.31 3.30 10.74
CA LEU A 14 -2.06 3.98 12.02
C LEU A 14 -2.70 5.37 12.04
N HIS A 15 -2.58 6.14 10.95
CA HIS A 15 -3.22 7.44 10.83
C HIS A 15 -4.74 7.34 10.70
N ALA A 16 -5.26 6.35 9.99
CA ALA A 16 -6.69 6.09 9.89
C ALA A 16 -7.30 5.79 11.27
N LEU A 17 -6.65 4.93 12.06
CA LEU A 17 -7.06 4.64 13.45
C LEU A 17 -7.05 5.91 14.32
N ALA A 18 -6.00 6.72 14.21
CA ALA A 18 -5.90 7.97 14.95
C ALA A 18 -7.00 8.96 14.56
N LEU A 19 -7.31 9.08 13.26
CA LEU A 19 -8.35 9.95 12.74
C LEU A 19 -9.75 9.46 13.15
N GLN A 20 -10.03 8.16 13.00
CA GLN A 20 -11.29 7.55 13.41
C GLN A 20 -11.56 7.79 14.91
N LYS A 21 -10.53 7.61 15.75
CA LYS A 21 -10.60 7.92 17.19
C LYS A 21 -10.86 9.41 17.46
N ALA A 22 -10.21 10.31 16.72
CA ALA A 22 -10.38 11.75 16.89
C ALA A 22 -11.77 12.23 16.46
N LEU A 23 -12.36 11.61 15.43
CA LEU A 23 -13.70 11.93 14.95
C LEU A 23 -14.79 11.43 15.90
N GLY A 24 -14.68 10.20 16.43
CA GLY A 24 -15.71 9.62 17.30
C GLY A 24 -17.09 9.64 16.63
N GLU A 25 -18.10 10.14 17.34
CA GLU A 25 -19.50 10.24 16.86
C GLU A 25 -19.75 11.46 15.96
N PHE A 26 -18.81 11.77 15.06
CA PHE A 26 -18.88 12.96 14.21
C PHE A 26 -20.03 12.93 13.19
N ASP A 27 -20.66 11.78 12.93
CA ASP A 27 -21.81 11.62 12.03
C ASP A 27 -22.93 12.65 12.31
N ASN A 28 -23.21 12.89 13.59
CA ASN A 28 -24.21 13.86 14.03
C ASN A 28 -23.80 15.30 13.66
N TYR A 29 -22.52 15.61 13.80
CA TYR A 29 -21.96 16.93 13.48
C TYR A 29 -21.85 17.15 11.98
N ALA A 30 -21.43 16.14 11.21
CA ALA A 30 -21.42 16.21 9.75
C ALA A 30 -22.81 16.56 9.21
N ARG A 31 -23.86 15.85 9.66
CA ARG A 31 -25.25 16.18 9.29
C ARG A 31 -25.67 17.59 9.69
N ARG A 32 -25.20 18.09 10.84
CA ARG A 32 -25.50 19.45 11.29
C ARG A 32 -24.75 20.50 10.45
N PHE A 33 -23.53 20.22 10.03
CA PHE A 33 -22.69 21.15 9.29
C PHE A 33 -23.14 21.38 7.85
N THR A 34 -23.94 20.48 7.27
CA THR A 34 -24.60 20.75 5.97
C THR A 34 -25.43 22.04 6.02
N THR A 35 -26.14 22.27 7.12
CA THR A 35 -27.00 23.45 7.31
C THR A 35 -26.29 24.58 8.05
N LEU A 36 -25.57 24.28 9.14
CA LEU A 36 -24.92 25.29 9.99
C LEU A 36 -23.81 26.04 9.24
N LEU A 37 -23.05 25.35 8.38
CA LEU A 37 -21.99 25.94 7.57
C LEU A 37 -22.43 26.17 6.12
N ASN A 38 -23.67 25.77 5.76
CA ASN A 38 -24.18 25.77 4.39
C ASN A 38 -23.21 25.11 3.39
N ASP A 39 -22.61 23.98 3.79
CA ASP A 39 -21.61 23.27 3.02
C ASP A 39 -22.07 21.84 2.69
N PRO A 40 -22.47 21.56 1.44
CA PRO A 40 -23.01 20.27 1.04
C PRO A 40 -21.96 19.16 1.08
N ARG A 41 -20.66 19.45 1.17
CA ARG A 41 -19.62 18.41 1.21
C ARG A 41 -19.78 17.47 2.40
N PHE A 42 -20.37 17.95 3.50
CA PHE A 42 -20.64 17.11 4.68
C PHE A 42 -21.70 16.03 4.44
N GLU A 43 -22.50 16.11 3.37
CA GLU A 43 -23.41 15.03 2.96
C GLU A 43 -22.64 13.75 2.57
N ASN A 44 -21.38 13.89 2.14
CA ASN A 44 -20.52 12.75 1.76
C ASN A 44 -19.85 12.06 2.95
N TYR A 45 -20.09 12.53 4.18
CA TYR A 45 -19.45 11.95 5.37
C TYR A 45 -19.70 10.44 5.55
N PRO A 46 -20.90 9.89 5.29
CA PRO A 46 -21.11 8.43 5.38
C PRO A 46 -20.18 7.64 4.45
N ALA A 47 -20.03 8.07 3.19
CA ALA A 47 -19.12 7.42 2.24
C ALA A 47 -17.65 7.56 2.67
N PHE A 48 -17.26 8.74 3.19
CA PHE A 48 -15.94 8.92 3.78
C PHE A 48 -15.68 7.96 4.95
N LYS A 49 -16.67 7.79 5.84
CA LYS A 49 -16.58 6.89 7.00
C LYS A 49 -16.39 5.44 6.58
N GLU A 50 -17.11 4.96 5.57
CA GLU A 50 -16.92 3.61 5.02
C GLU A 50 -15.48 3.38 4.52
N VAL A 51 -14.92 4.36 3.81
CA VAL A 51 -13.52 4.30 3.35
C VAL A 51 -12.55 4.36 4.52
N LEU A 52 -12.80 5.23 5.50
CA LEU A 52 -11.96 5.33 6.70
C LEU A 52 -11.94 4.00 7.47
N ASP A 53 -13.10 3.39 7.66
CA ASP A 53 -13.25 2.09 8.32
C ASP A 53 -12.43 1.02 7.60
N LEU A 54 -12.53 0.92 6.26
CA LEU A 54 -11.70 0.04 5.44
C LEU A 54 -10.19 0.26 5.68
N LEU A 55 -9.74 1.51 5.78
CA LEU A 55 -8.33 1.84 6.02
C LEU A 55 -7.85 1.43 7.42
N THR A 56 -8.75 1.33 8.41
CA THR A 56 -8.40 0.85 9.76
C THR A 56 -8.22 -0.67 9.84
N GLU A 57 -8.83 -1.41 8.92
CA GLU A 57 -8.87 -2.87 8.99
C GLU A 57 -7.52 -3.55 8.72
N GLY A 58 -6.60 -2.90 7.99
CA GLY A 58 -5.41 -3.52 7.39
C GLY A 58 -4.78 -4.66 8.21
N LYS A 59 -4.77 -5.88 7.64
CA LYS A 59 -4.28 -7.12 8.30
C LYS A 59 -3.12 -7.78 7.54
N CYS A 60 -2.50 -7.08 6.61
CA CYS A 60 -1.46 -7.66 5.77
C CYS A 60 -0.11 -7.67 6.48
N MET A 61 0.40 -8.87 6.77
CA MET A 61 1.75 -9.11 7.32
C MET A 61 2.87 -8.96 6.27
N GLY A 62 2.51 -8.63 5.02
CA GLY A 62 3.44 -8.44 3.92
C GLY A 62 3.68 -9.69 3.05
N CYS A 63 4.12 -9.45 1.81
CA CYS A 63 4.19 -10.46 0.76
C CYS A 63 5.21 -11.59 1.03
N ARG A 64 6.16 -11.39 1.96
CA ARG A 64 7.10 -12.45 2.38
C ARG A 64 6.44 -13.47 3.32
N PHE A 65 5.50 -13.03 4.15
CA PHE A 65 4.79 -13.89 5.09
C PHE A 65 3.55 -14.53 4.46
N GLN A 66 2.79 -13.80 3.64
CA GLN A 66 1.55 -14.28 3.02
C GLN A 66 1.43 -13.88 1.55
N SER A 67 0.50 -14.49 0.81
CA SER A 67 0.20 -14.06 -0.57
C SER A 67 -0.56 -12.73 -0.56
N CYS A 68 -0.31 -11.87 -1.54
CA CYS A 68 -0.98 -10.59 -1.63
C CYS A 68 -2.41 -10.77 -2.14
N LYS A 69 -3.40 -10.35 -1.35
CA LYS A 69 -4.82 -10.39 -1.74
C LYS A 69 -5.21 -9.34 -2.81
N LEU A 70 -4.35 -8.35 -3.05
CA LEU A 70 -4.61 -7.30 -4.06
C LEU A 70 -4.03 -7.66 -5.43
N PHE A 71 -2.94 -8.42 -5.46
CA PHE A 71 -2.23 -8.81 -6.68
C PHE A 71 -2.15 -10.34 -6.72
N GLU A 72 -3.31 -10.98 -6.90
CA GLU A 72 -3.46 -12.44 -6.78
C GLU A 72 -2.66 -13.21 -7.85
N GLN A 73 -2.42 -12.57 -9.00
CA GLN A 73 -1.66 -13.15 -10.12
C GLN A 73 -0.14 -12.97 -9.99
N CYS A 74 0.33 -12.34 -8.91
CA CYS A 74 1.77 -12.10 -8.71
C CYS A 74 2.54 -13.42 -8.48
N GLY A 75 3.36 -13.82 -9.46
CA GLY A 75 4.21 -15.01 -9.38
C GLY A 75 5.53 -14.80 -8.64
N VAL A 76 5.92 -13.54 -8.37
CA VAL A 76 7.27 -13.18 -7.90
C VAL A 76 7.64 -13.84 -6.57
N LYS A 77 6.71 -13.98 -5.63
CA LYS A 77 7.00 -14.59 -4.32
C LYS A 77 7.51 -16.03 -4.49
N GLU A 78 6.78 -16.81 -5.27
CA GLU A 78 7.08 -18.23 -5.45
C GLU A 78 8.31 -18.40 -6.35
N CYS A 79 8.44 -17.61 -7.40
CA CYS A 79 9.64 -17.59 -8.26
C CYS A 79 10.91 -17.26 -7.46
N ALA A 80 10.89 -16.21 -6.63
CA ALA A 80 12.02 -15.83 -5.79
C ALA A 80 12.44 -16.95 -4.82
N ARG A 81 11.44 -17.63 -4.21
CA ARG A 81 11.67 -18.79 -3.34
C ARG A 81 12.33 -19.96 -4.09
N GLN A 82 11.84 -20.28 -5.29
CA GLN A 82 12.36 -21.38 -6.11
C GLN A 82 13.78 -21.09 -6.63
N LYS A 83 14.04 -19.84 -7.05
CA LYS A 83 15.34 -19.39 -7.55
C LYS A 83 16.33 -19.05 -6.42
N MET A 84 15.89 -19.11 -5.16
CA MET A 84 16.67 -18.80 -3.96
C MET A 84 17.31 -17.40 -3.99
N VAL A 85 16.50 -16.41 -4.38
CA VAL A 85 16.90 -14.99 -4.38
C VAL A 85 15.96 -14.18 -3.51
N ASP A 86 16.46 -13.12 -2.89
CA ASP A 86 15.65 -12.19 -2.10
C ASP A 86 14.97 -11.13 -2.96
N PHE A 87 15.58 -10.82 -4.11
CA PHE A 87 15.13 -9.80 -5.06
C PHE A 87 15.40 -10.27 -6.49
N CYS A 88 14.55 -9.84 -7.42
CA CYS A 88 14.64 -10.28 -8.82
C CYS A 88 15.96 -9.86 -9.47
N PHE A 89 16.54 -8.70 -9.12
CA PHE A 89 17.83 -8.27 -9.69
C PHE A 89 19.01 -9.23 -9.41
N GLN A 90 18.89 -10.12 -8.43
CA GLN A 90 19.89 -11.14 -8.10
C GLN A 90 19.75 -12.39 -8.98
N CYS A 91 18.62 -12.54 -9.69
CA CYS A 91 18.36 -13.66 -10.57
C CYS A 91 19.14 -13.51 -11.88
N LYS A 92 19.72 -14.60 -12.39
CA LYS A 92 20.43 -14.62 -13.68
C LYS A 92 19.54 -14.35 -14.89
N GLU A 93 18.25 -14.60 -14.74
CA GLU A 93 17.23 -14.41 -15.78
C GLU A 93 16.64 -12.98 -15.75
N PHE A 94 17.05 -12.13 -14.80
CA PHE A 94 16.52 -10.78 -14.70
C PHE A 94 17.21 -9.83 -15.69
N PRO A 95 16.46 -8.99 -16.43
CA PRO A 95 15.00 -8.85 -16.42
C PRO A 95 14.30 -9.97 -17.22
N CYS A 96 13.13 -10.40 -16.74
CA CYS A 96 12.30 -11.44 -17.36
C CYS A 96 10.85 -10.95 -17.55
N GLU A 97 10.09 -11.65 -18.40
CA GLU A 97 8.67 -11.37 -18.69
C GLU A 97 7.69 -12.21 -17.82
N ASP A 98 8.18 -13.28 -17.20
CA ASP A 98 7.36 -14.22 -16.41
C ASP A 98 7.20 -13.75 -14.95
N HIS A 99 6.55 -12.60 -14.76
CA HIS A 99 6.30 -12.00 -13.45
C HIS A 99 4.80 -11.90 -13.07
N GLY A 100 3.89 -12.00 -14.04
CA GLY A 100 2.44 -11.95 -13.80
C GLY A 100 1.93 -10.57 -13.38
N PHE A 101 2.50 -9.50 -13.92
CA PHE A 101 2.12 -8.11 -13.62
C PHE A 101 1.50 -7.45 -14.84
N ASP A 102 0.55 -6.52 -14.62
CA ASP A 102 0.14 -5.56 -15.64
C ASP A 102 1.29 -4.61 -16.02
N GLU A 103 1.14 -3.87 -17.12
CA GLU A 103 2.17 -3.00 -17.68
C GLU A 103 2.70 -1.95 -16.67
N ASN A 104 1.82 -1.36 -15.87
CA ASN A 104 2.19 -0.34 -14.89
C ASN A 104 3.05 -0.95 -13.77
N LEU A 105 2.59 -2.08 -13.23
CA LEU A 105 3.27 -2.77 -12.15
C LEU A 105 4.57 -3.41 -12.63
N ALA A 106 4.64 -3.91 -13.86
CA ALA A 106 5.84 -4.43 -14.51
C ALA A 106 6.91 -3.34 -14.65
N GLY A 107 6.53 -2.16 -15.16
CA GLY A 107 7.44 -1.01 -15.29
C GLY A 107 8.01 -0.57 -13.94
N ARG A 108 7.15 -0.47 -12.91
CA ARG A 108 7.59 -0.17 -11.54
C ARG A 108 8.53 -1.25 -10.99
N TRP A 109 8.16 -2.52 -11.11
CA TRP A 109 8.98 -3.65 -10.65
C TRP A 109 10.37 -3.64 -11.27
N LEU A 110 10.45 -3.41 -12.58
CA LEU A 110 11.71 -3.36 -13.33
C LEU A 110 12.59 -2.20 -12.86
N ALA A 111 12.03 -1.00 -12.76
CA ALA A 111 12.75 0.20 -12.32
C ALA A 111 13.29 0.04 -10.89
N ILE A 112 12.46 -0.48 -9.97
CA ILE A 112 12.83 -0.71 -8.58
C ILE A 112 13.99 -1.72 -8.47
N ASN A 113 13.87 -2.87 -9.14
CA ASN A 113 14.92 -3.91 -9.08
C ASN A 113 16.24 -3.42 -9.69
N LYS A 114 16.20 -2.70 -10.82
CA LYS A 114 17.40 -2.08 -11.41
C LYS A 114 18.03 -1.05 -10.46
N ARG A 115 17.22 -0.22 -9.81
CA ARG A 115 17.70 0.79 -8.83
C ARG A 115 18.38 0.09 -7.66
N ILE A 116 17.72 -0.88 -7.02
CA ILE A 116 18.30 -1.64 -5.90
C ILE A 116 19.61 -2.32 -6.32
N GLY A 117 19.68 -2.93 -7.50
CA GLY A 117 20.91 -3.55 -8.01
C GLY A 117 22.07 -2.56 -8.19
N THR A 118 21.77 -1.28 -8.41
CA THR A 118 22.77 -0.21 -8.62
C THR A 118 23.22 0.42 -7.31
N ILE A 119 22.29 0.77 -6.41
CA ILE A 119 22.60 1.56 -5.21
C ILE A 119 22.60 0.74 -3.92
N GLY A 120 22.16 -0.51 -3.97
CA GLY A 120 21.98 -1.36 -2.79
C GLY A 120 20.66 -1.13 -2.06
N LEU A 121 20.26 -2.13 -1.25
CA LEU A 121 18.95 -2.15 -0.58
C LEU A 121 18.77 -1.02 0.43
N GLN A 122 19.79 -0.73 1.24
CA GLN A 122 19.71 0.28 2.29
C GLN A 122 19.52 1.67 1.70
N ASN A 123 20.35 2.05 0.72
CA ASN A 123 20.23 3.35 0.04
C ASN A 123 18.86 3.48 -0.65
N TYR A 124 18.39 2.41 -1.31
CA TYR A 124 17.05 2.44 -1.90
C TYR A 124 15.95 2.61 -0.86
N PHE A 125 16.04 1.91 0.28
CA PHE A 125 15.09 2.09 1.39
C PHE A 125 15.09 3.53 1.89
N ASP A 126 16.26 4.12 2.12
CA ASP A 126 16.39 5.50 2.59
C ASP A 126 15.85 6.51 1.57
N GLU A 127 15.99 6.24 0.26
CA GLU A 127 15.41 7.06 -0.82
C GLU A 127 13.87 7.07 -0.81
N ILE A 128 13.23 5.95 -0.44
CA ILE A 128 11.77 5.79 -0.62
C ILE A 128 10.96 5.78 0.68
N LYS A 129 11.58 5.64 1.85
CA LYS A 129 10.87 5.41 3.11
C LYS A 129 9.88 6.53 3.47
N ASP A 130 10.20 7.76 3.08
CA ASP A 130 9.41 8.95 3.37
C ASP A 130 8.52 9.38 2.17
N ASN A 131 8.59 8.67 1.05
CA ASN A 131 7.79 9.00 -0.14
C ASN A 131 6.41 8.33 -0.10
N PRO A 132 5.37 8.99 -0.62
CA PRO A 132 4.07 8.36 -0.85
C PRO A 132 4.18 7.16 -1.79
N ARG A 133 3.37 6.12 -1.53
CA ARG A 133 3.22 4.97 -2.44
C ARG A 133 2.25 5.25 -3.58
N TYR A 134 1.17 5.99 -3.28
CA TYR A 134 0.06 6.28 -4.17
C TYR A 134 0.25 7.65 -4.80
#